data_AF-A0A3N4K353-F1
#
_entry.id   AF-A0A3N4K353-F1
#
_cell.length_a   1.000
_cell.length_b   1.000
_cell.length_c   1.000
_cell.angle_alpha   90.00
_cell.angle_beta   90.00
_cell.angle_gamma   90.00
#
_symmetry.space_group_name_H-M   'P 1'
#
loop_
_entity.id
_entity.type
_entity.pdbx_description
1 polymer ?
#
loop_
_entity_poly.entity_id
_entity_poly.type
_entity_poly.pdbx_seq_one_letter_code
_entity_poly.pdbx_strand_id
1 'polypeptide(L)'
;MAVTDVAVIVILLEAEGFLPYYCDQRLNLGISLTSLTKIDHYAGDEATLALKANNIPDTFNLVFECLQTGCIIKYDIKTRDIDQEHLVIPKTGYAPTITILSAEFQRICRDLSQLLESVTIEASEEYIKFSSSSAIGSGSSTLCQNNDLTEHIALTFSLKYLFRYKVESGFVRFYLAPKIREEE
;
A
#
# COMPACT_ATOMS: atom_id res chain seq x y z
N MET A 1 20.61 8.08 0.64
CA MET A 1 20.74 7.85 2.10
C MET A 1 19.90 8.88 2.82
N ALA A 2 18.71 8.64 3.36
CA ALA A 2 18.13 7.43 3.90
C ALA A 2 16.76 7.14 3.24
N VAL A 3 16.69 6.10 2.43
CA VAL A 3 15.44 5.38 2.21
C VAL A 3 15.58 4.18 3.13
N THR A 4 14.81 4.15 4.21
CA THR A 4 14.76 2.96 5.07
C THR A 4 14.24 1.82 4.19
N ASP A 5 15.11 0.85 3.86
CA ASP A 5 14.84 -0.37 3.07
C ASP A 5 13.87 -1.33 3.79
N VAL A 6 12.75 -0.80 4.27
CA VAL A 6 11.84 -1.47 5.21
C VAL A 6 10.50 -1.76 4.56
N ALA A 7 10.14 -1.06 3.48
CA ALA A 7 8.86 -1.22 2.80
C ALA A 7 8.94 -0.99 1.29
N VAL A 8 8.37 -1.90 0.50
CA VAL A 8 8.11 -1.73 -0.94
C VAL A 8 6.61 -1.82 -1.18
N ILE A 9 6.05 -0.84 -1.91
CA ILE A 9 4.63 -0.81 -2.26
C ILE A 9 4.50 -1.09 -3.75
N VAL A 10 3.72 -2.10 -4.10
CA VAL A 10 3.39 -2.43 -5.49
C VAL A 10 1.90 -2.22 -5.70
N ILE A 11 1.57 -1.34 -6.66
CA ILE A 11 0.20 -1.05 -7.07
C ILE A 11 0.00 -1.61 -8.47
N LEU A 12 -1.02 -2.42 -8.67
CA LEU A 12 -1.53 -2.83 -9.97
C LEU A 12 -2.98 -2.39 -10.06
N LEU A 13 -3.30 -1.66 -11.12
CA LEU A 13 -4.67 -1.34 -11.53
C LEU A 13 -4.89 -2.06 -12.86
N GLU A 14 -5.88 -2.95 -12.91
CA GLU A 14 -6.17 -3.70 -14.13
C GLU A 14 -6.96 -2.83 -15.10
N ALA A 15 -6.78 -3.05 -16.40
CA ALA A 15 -7.42 -2.23 -17.44
C ALA A 15 -8.97 -2.24 -17.35
N GLU A 16 -9.54 -3.35 -16.85
CA GLU A 16 -10.99 -3.51 -16.64
C GLU A 16 -11.55 -2.56 -15.58
N GLY A 17 -10.70 -2.02 -14.70
CA GLY A 17 -11.08 -1.01 -13.70
C GLY A 17 -11.23 0.41 -14.24
N PHE A 18 -10.97 0.64 -15.53
CA PHE A 18 -11.01 1.95 -16.15
C PHE A 18 -12.04 2.02 -17.27
N LEU A 19 -12.67 3.18 -17.42
CA LEU A 19 -13.62 3.45 -18.50
C LEU A 19 -13.35 4.83 -19.13
N PRO A 20 -12.78 4.91 -20.34
CA PRO A 20 -12.09 3.88 -21.11
C PRO A 20 -10.59 3.73 -20.74
N TYR A 21 -9.97 2.62 -21.15
CA TYR A 21 -8.52 2.39 -21.07
C TYR A 21 -7.90 2.25 -22.48
N TYR A 22 -6.80 2.96 -22.74
CA TYR A 22 -6.06 2.87 -24.00
C TYR A 22 -4.57 3.10 -23.75
N CYS A 23 -3.73 2.14 -24.14
CA CYS A 23 -2.28 2.18 -23.95
C CYS A 23 -1.60 1.28 -24.99
N ASP A 24 -1.16 1.86 -26.11
CA ASP A 24 -0.56 1.11 -27.24
C ASP A 24 0.86 0.64 -26.97
N GLN A 25 1.57 1.36 -26.11
CA GLN A 25 2.98 1.15 -25.82
C GLN A 25 3.21 1.28 -24.32
N ARG A 26 4.15 0.49 -23.80
CA ARG A 26 4.54 0.59 -22.40
C ARG A 26 5.19 1.95 -22.14
N LEU A 27 4.55 2.77 -21.31
CA LEU A 27 5.07 4.07 -20.86
C LEU A 27 5.57 3.97 -19.42
N ASN A 28 6.74 4.55 -19.16
CA ASN A 28 7.28 4.70 -17.81
C ASN A 28 7.17 6.17 -17.42
N LEU A 29 6.42 6.47 -16.36
CA LEU A 29 6.14 7.84 -15.91
C LEU A 29 6.64 8.00 -14.48
N GLY A 30 7.67 8.82 -14.30
CA GLY A 30 8.14 9.16 -12.97
C GLY A 30 7.36 10.31 -12.37
N ILE A 31 6.56 10.04 -11.33
CA ILE A 31 5.65 11.03 -10.74
C ILE A 31 5.95 11.21 -9.25
N SER A 32 5.99 12.46 -8.82
CA SER A 32 6.05 12.83 -7.40
C SER A 32 4.69 12.59 -6.73
N LEU A 33 4.61 11.63 -5.83
CA LEU A 33 3.42 11.38 -5.00
C LEU A 33 2.98 12.63 -4.21
N THR A 34 3.93 13.42 -3.72
CA THR A 34 3.64 14.69 -3.04
C THR A 34 2.95 15.70 -3.95
N SER A 35 3.20 15.64 -5.26
CA SER A 35 2.52 16.51 -6.23
C SER A 35 1.12 15.99 -6.53
N LEU A 36 0.95 14.67 -6.67
CA LEU A 36 -0.35 14.04 -6.88
C LEU A 36 -1.32 14.28 -5.73
N THR A 37 -0.89 14.10 -4.48
CA THR A 37 -1.76 14.27 -3.30
C THR A 37 -2.26 15.71 -3.12
N LYS A 38 -1.47 16.70 -3.56
CA LYS A 38 -1.91 18.11 -3.56
C LYS A 38 -2.98 18.39 -4.60
N ILE A 39 -2.96 17.67 -5.71
CA ILE A 39 -3.90 17.85 -6.83
C ILE A 39 -5.23 17.15 -6.55
N ASP A 40 -5.18 15.98 -5.91
CA ASP A 40 -6.36 15.19 -5.55
C ASP A 40 -7.34 15.95 -4.64
N HIS A 41 -6.84 16.88 -3.80
CA HIS A 41 -7.69 17.71 -2.95
C HIS A 41 -8.67 18.62 -3.72
N TYR A 42 -8.45 18.83 -5.02
CA TYR A 42 -9.34 19.61 -5.88
C TYR A 42 -10.37 18.76 -6.63
N ALA A 43 -10.27 17.43 -6.53
CA ALA A 43 -11.25 16.50 -7.04
C ALA A 43 -12.34 16.29 -5.99
N GLY A 44 -13.59 16.65 -6.31
CA GLY A 44 -14.73 16.27 -5.48
C GLY A 44 -15.03 14.77 -5.62
N ASP A 45 -15.76 14.20 -4.67
CA ASP A 45 -16.09 12.77 -4.60
C ASP A 45 -16.80 12.21 -5.86
N GLU A 46 -17.43 13.07 -6.66
CA GLU A 46 -18.19 12.73 -7.88
C GLU A 46 -17.45 13.12 -9.18
N ALA A 47 -16.13 13.27 -9.13
CA ALA A 47 -15.32 13.63 -10.30
C ALA A 47 -14.80 12.40 -11.04
N THR A 48 -14.86 12.42 -12.38
CA THR A 48 -14.15 11.46 -13.22
C THR A 48 -12.71 11.92 -13.41
N LEU A 49 -11.74 11.05 -13.10
CA LEU A 49 -10.31 11.30 -13.35
C LEU A 49 -9.86 10.56 -14.60
N ALA A 50 -9.35 11.30 -15.59
CA ALA A 50 -8.66 10.75 -16.74
C ALA A 50 -7.16 11.03 -16.68
N LEU A 51 -6.37 9.97 -16.86
CA LEU A 51 -4.91 10.00 -16.94
C LEU A 51 -4.49 10.04 -18.41
N LYS A 52 -3.67 11.02 -18.80
CA LYS A 52 -3.19 11.15 -20.18
C LYS A 52 -1.68 11.39 -20.20
N ALA A 53 -1.00 10.72 -21.13
CA ALA A 53 0.42 10.89 -21.38
C ALA A 53 0.69 10.72 -22.88
N ASN A 54 1.68 11.46 -23.39
CA ASN A 54 2.18 11.28 -24.75
C ASN A 54 3.36 10.28 -24.76
N ASN A 55 3.78 9.85 -25.95
CA ASN A 55 4.86 8.87 -26.12
C ASN A 55 6.25 9.37 -25.65
N ILE A 56 6.44 10.68 -25.54
CA ILE A 56 7.64 11.31 -24.96
C ILE A 56 7.16 12.14 -23.76
N PRO A 57 7.00 11.50 -22.59
CA PRO A 57 6.27 12.13 -21.50
C PRO A 57 7.20 12.97 -20.65
N ASP A 58 7.52 14.18 -21.09
CA ASP A 58 8.03 15.24 -20.20
C ASP A 58 6.93 15.72 -19.24
N THR A 59 5.68 15.46 -19.61
CA THR A 59 4.49 15.83 -18.86
C THR A 59 3.48 14.68 -18.80
N PHE A 60 2.84 14.56 -17.64
CA PHE A 60 1.72 13.69 -17.35
C PHE A 60 0.50 14.55 -17.04
N ASN A 61 -0.60 14.35 -17.75
CA ASN A 61 -1.79 15.19 -17.63
C ASN A 61 -2.87 14.47 -16.81
N LEU A 62 -3.39 15.17 -15.80
CA LEU A 62 -4.60 14.78 -15.08
C LEU A 62 -5.76 15.66 -15.54
N VAL A 63 -6.86 15.02 -15.91
CA VAL A 63 -8.09 15.72 -16.28
C VAL A 63 -9.20 15.27 -15.35
N PHE A 64 -9.72 16.19 -14.55
CA PHE A 64 -10.87 15.96 -13.68
C PHE A 64 -12.11 16.56 -14.33
N GLU A 65 -13.18 15.78 -14.38
CA GLU A 65 -14.48 16.22 -14.89
C GLU A 65 -15.53 16.05 -13.79
N CYS A 66 -16.09 17.17 -13.34
CA CYS A 66 -17.17 17.17 -12.37
C CYS A 66 -18.51 16.99 -13.10
N LEU A 67 -19.15 15.83 -12.93
CA LEU A 67 -20.40 15.49 -13.62
C LEU A 67 -21.57 16.41 -13.25
N GLN A 68 -21.55 17.01 -12.06
CA GLN A 68 -22.62 17.88 -11.57
C GLN A 68 -22.57 19.30 -12.16
N THR A 69 -21.36 19.83 -12.38
CA THR A 69 -21.17 21.22 -12.81
C THR A 69 -20.69 21.34 -14.26
N GLY A 70 -20.24 20.24 -14.86
CA GLY A 70 -19.55 20.24 -16.15
C GLY A 70 -18.18 20.92 -16.09
N CYS A 71 -17.66 21.22 -14.90
CA CYS A 71 -16.35 21.83 -14.73
C CYS A 71 -15.25 20.82 -15.09
N ILE A 72 -14.34 21.24 -15.98
CA ILE A 72 -13.18 20.45 -16.38
C ILE A 72 -11.92 21.13 -15.83
N ILE A 73 -11.18 20.40 -15.00
CA ILE A 73 -9.93 20.85 -14.40
C ILE A 73 -8.78 20.06 -15.01
N LYS A 74 -7.71 20.73 -15.45
CA LYS A 74 -6.56 20.10 -16.08
C LYS A 74 -5.29 20.47 -15.32
N TYR A 75 -4.47 19.46 -15.03
CA TYR A 75 -3.15 19.63 -14.43
C TYR A 75 -2.09 18.97 -15.28
N ASP A 76 -1.06 19.73 -15.63
CA ASP A 76 0.12 19.23 -16.32
C ASP A 76 1.26 19.06 -15.32
N ILE A 77 1.59 17.80 -15.00
CA ILE A 77 2.62 17.44 -14.04
C ILE A 77 3.90 17.11 -14.81
N LYS A 78 5.00 17.78 -14.50
CA LYS A 78 6.31 17.40 -15.03
C LYS A 78 6.71 16.03 -14.50
N THR A 79 7.08 15.15 -15.41
CA THR A 79 7.67 13.86 -15.04
C THR A 79 9.08 14.06 -14.53
N ARG A 80 9.58 13.09 -13.79
CA ARG A 80 10.96 13.01 -13.35
C ARG A 80 11.58 11.75 -13.91
N ASP A 81 12.86 11.83 -14.21
CA ASP A 81 13.65 10.64 -14.44
C ASP A 81 13.73 9.85 -13.13
N ILE A 82 13.28 8.61 -13.16
CA ILE A 82 13.40 7.67 -12.06
C ILE A 82 14.31 6.56 -12.55
N ASP A 83 15.39 6.33 -11.82
CA ASP A 83 16.26 5.19 -12.05
C ASP A 83 15.45 3.91 -11.88
N GLN A 84 15.44 3.09 -12.93
CA GLN A 84 14.72 1.82 -12.94
C GLN A 84 15.51 0.78 -12.14
N GLU A 85 15.53 0.92 -10.83
CA GLU A 85 15.95 -0.17 -9.96
C GLU A 85 14.88 -1.26 -10.02
N HIS A 86 15.13 -2.27 -10.84
CA HIS A 86 14.30 -3.45 -10.94
C HIS A 86 14.43 -4.28 -9.66
N LEU A 87 13.61 -3.96 -8.67
CA LEU A 87 13.40 -4.84 -7.52
C LEU A 87 12.65 -6.10 -8.00
N VAL A 88 13.39 -7.17 -8.23
CA VAL A 88 12.81 -8.49 -8.51
C VAL A 88 12.34 -9.06 -7.18
N ILE A 89 11.02 -9.02 -6.96
CA ILE A 89 10.43 -9.70 -5.82
C ILE A 89 10.46 -11.20 -6.12
N PRO A 90 11.21 -11.99 -5.33
CA PRO A 90 11.31 -13.41 -5.60
C PRO A 90 9.93 -14.05 -5.39
N LYS A 91 9.53 -14.92 -6.31
CA LYS A 91 8.34 -15.77 -6.16
C LYS A 91 8.69 -16.93 -5.20
N THR A 92 8.99 -16.61 -3.95
CA THR A 92 9.13 -17.64 -2.91
C THR A 92 7.75 -18.20 -2.58
N GLY A 93 7.66 -19.50 -2.33
CA GLY A 93 6.46 -20.10 -1.77
C GLY A 93 6.27 -19.59 -0.34
N TYR A 94 5.50 -18.51 -0.18
CA TYR A 94 5.14 -18.00 1.14
C TYR A 94 4.11 -18.95 1.75
N ALA A 95 4.54 -19.83 2.64
CA ALA A 95 3.67 -20.67 3.45
C ALA A 95 3.79 -20.15 4.88
N PRO A 96 2.76 -19.55 5.51
CA PRO A 96 1.32 -19.55 5.18
C PRO A 96 0.72 -18.16 4.85
N THR A 97 -0.45 -18.15 4.19
CA THR A 97 -1.24 -16.93 3.93
C THR A 97 -2.40 -16.82 4.91
N ILE A 98 -2.60 -15.63 5.46
CA ILE A 98 -3.64 -15.36 6.46
C ILE A 98 -4.59 -14.29 5.93
N THR A 99 -5.89 -14.53 6.05
CA THR A 99 -6.92 -13.57 5.67
C THR A 99 -7.62 -13.03 6.92
N ILE A 100 -7.71 -11.71 7.02
CA ILE A 100 -8.36 -10.99 8.12
C ILE A 100 -9.24 -9.90 7.53
N LEU A 101 -10.35 -9.57 8.21
CA LEU A 101 -11.17 -8.40 7.87
C LEU A 101 -10.32 -7.12 7.93
N SER A 102 -10.33 -6.34 6.84
CA SER A 102 -9.52 -5.13 6.74
C SER A 102 -9.84 -4.10 7.81
N ALA A 103 -11.13 -3.96 8.18
CA ALA A 103 -11.58 -3.06 9.23
C ALA A 103 -10.99 -3.43 10.60
N GLU A 104 -10.93 -4.73 10.92
CA GLU A 104 -10.36 -5.24 12.16
C GLU A 104 -8.86 -5.05 12.20
N PHE A 105 -8.16 -5.41 11.12
CA PHE A 105 -6.72 -5.20 11.01
C PHE A 105 -6.35 -3.72 11.14
N GLN A 106 -7.09 -2.82 10.48
CA GLN A 106 -6.88 -1.38 10.58
C GLN A 106 -7.11 -0.86 12.00
N ARG A 107 -8.16 -1.34 12.69
CA ARG A 107 -8.41 -0.99 14.09
C ARG A 107 -7.25 -1.41 14.98
N ILE A 108 -6.81 -2.66 14.90
CA ILE A 108 -5.72 -3.20 15.71
C ILE A 108 -4.42 -2.42 15.48
N CYS A 109 -4.04 -2.18 14.22
CA CYS A 109 -2.83 -1.40 13.89
C CYS A 109 -2.91 0.02 14.44
N ARG A 110 -4.06 0.70 14.30
CA ARG A 110 -4.26 2.06 14.82
C ARG A 110 -4.16 2.08 16.34
N ASP A 111 -4.85 1.19 17.03
CA ASP A 111 -4.91 1.18 18.49
C ASP A 111 -3.53 0.85 19.09
N LEU A 112 -2.78 -0.11 18.52
CA LEU A 112 -1.41 -0.41 18.93
C LEU A 112 -0.43 0.73 18.59
N SER A 113 -0.63 1.44 17.48
CA SER A 113 0.26 2.55 17.07
C SER A 113 0.19 3.77 17.98
N GLN A 114 -0.88 3.93 18.77
CA GLN A 114 -0.98 5.04 19.73
C GLN A 114 0.02 4.93 20.88
N LEU A 115 0.43 3.70 21.19
CA LEU A 115 1.24 3.39 22.37
C LEU A 115 2.64 2.91 22.00
N LEU A 116 2.81 2.30 20.82
CA LEU A 116 3.95 1.45 20.51
C LEU A 116 4.41 1.59 19.04
N GLU A 117 5.71 1.41 18.79
CA GLU A 117 6.32 1.67 17.47
C GLU A 117 6.39 0.46 16.53
N SER A 118 6.27 -0.74 17.09
CA SER A 118 6.37 -2.01 16.37
C SER A 118 5.24 -2.94 16.77
N VAL A 119 4.96 -3.94 15.95
CA VAL A 119 3.98 -4.98 16.26
C VAL A 119 4.57 -6.34 15.88
N THR A 120 4.50 -7.28 16.82
CA THR A 120 4.73 -8.69 16.57
C THR A 120 3.41 -9.32 16.15
N ILE A 121 3.39 -9.87 14.95
CA ILE A 121 2.27 -10.66 14.43
C ILE A 121 2.66 -12.13 14.61
N GLU A 122 1.93 -12.80 15.48
CA GLU A 122 2.07 -14.22 15.77
C GLU A 122 0.85 -14.94 15.22
N ALA A 123 1.05 -16.03 14.49
CA ALA A 123 -0.04 -16.81 13.92
C ALA A 123 0.15 -18.29 14.17
N SER A 124 -0.96 -18.93 14.56
CA SER A 124 -1.11 -20.37 14.76
C SER A 124 -2.35 -20.87 14.01
N GLU A 125 -2.60 -22.18 14.09
CA GLU A 125 -3.81 -22.81 13.55
C GLU A 125 -5.10 -22.19 14.12
N GLU A 126 -5.09 -21.80 15.40
CA GLU A 126 -6.29 -21.38 16.13
C GLU A 126 -6.44 -19.86 16.27
N TYR A 127 -5.34 -19.11 16.17
CA TYR A 127 -5.36 -17.67 16.41
C TYR A 127 -4.32 -16.88 15.65
N ILE A 128 -4.59 -15.58 15.55
CA ILE A 128 -3.62 -14.55 15.16
C ILE A 128 -3.55 -13.54 16.28
N LYS A 129 -2.36 -13.31 16.79
CA LYS A 129 -2.09 -12.41 17.89
C LYS A 129 -1.20 -11.27 17.41
N PHE A 130 -1.70 -10.07 17.59
CA PHE A 130 -0.95 -8.83 17.44
C PHE A 130 -0.49 -8.43 18.82
N SER A 131 0.80 -8.30 19.03
CA SER A 131 1.35 -7.89 20.31
C SER A 131 2.42 -6.86 20.13
N SER A 132 2.59 -6.02 21.14
CA SER A 132 3.67 -5.06 21.15
C SER A 132 4.07 -4.73 22.57
N SER A 133 5.34 -4.38 22.76
CA SER A 133 5.92 -4.06 24.06
C SER A 133 6.93 -2.93 23.91
N SER A 134 6.92 -2.00 24.86
CA SER A 134 7.89 -0.91 25.01
C SER A 134 8.17 -0.66 26.49
N ALA A 135 9.04 0.31 26.79
CA ALA A 135 9.33 0.75 28.15
C ALA A 135 8.11 1.30 28.90
N ILE A 136 7.07 1.77 28.20
CA ILE A 136 5.89 2.41 28.79
C ILE A 136 4.77 1.38 29.06
N GLY A 137 4.76 0.25 28.35
CA GLY A 137 3.76 -0.79 28.55
C GLY A 137 3.76 -1.86 27.46
N SER A 138 2.82 -2.80 27.58
CA SER A 138 2.57 -3.83 26.58
C SER A 138 1.08 -3.92 26.27
N GLY A 139 0.76 -4.30 25.03
CA GLY A 139 -0.59 -4.47 24.55
C GLY A 139 -0.68 -5.65 23.59
N SER A 140 -1.83 -6.32 23.57
CA SER A 140 -2.09 -7.37 22.60
C SER A 140 -3.56 -7.46 22.21
N SER A 141 -3.82 -7.86 20.96
CA SER A 141 -5.13 -8.21 20.43
C SER A 141 -5.04 -9.57 19.76
N THR A 142 -5.91 -10.49 20.15
CA THR A 142 -5.96 -11.85 19.60
C THR A 142 -7.26 -12.05 18.84
N LEU A 143 -7.15 -12.51 17.60
CA LEU A 143 -8.26 -12.95 16.77
C LEU A 143 -8.25 -14.47 16.77
N CYS A 144 -9.28 -15.08 17.34
CA CYS A 144 -9.47 -16.53 17.27
C CYS A 144 -10.13 -16.86 15.92
N GLN A 145 -9.39 -17.53 15.05
CA GLN A 145 -9.88 -17.97 13.75
C GLN A 145 -9.09 -19.21 13.31
N ASN A 146 -9.81 -20.21 12.78
CA ASN A 146 -9.17 -21.37 12.17
C ASN A 146 -8.51 -20.94 10.87
N ASN A 147 -7.19 -21.08 10.81
CA ASN A 147 -6.41 -20.80 9.62
C ASN A 147 -5.79 -22.09 9.08
N ASP A 148 -5.57 -22.15 7.78
CA ASP A 148 -4.79 -23.22 7.14
C ASP A 148 -3.28 -23.00 7.35
N LEU A 149 -2.87 -22.76 8.60
CA LEU A 149 -1.46 -22.63 8.99
C LEU A 149 -0.89 -24.02 9.33
N THR A 150 0.18 -24.40 8.64
CA THR A 150 0.91 -25.65 8.91
C THR A 150 1.98 -25.49 9.99
N GLU A 151 2.43 -24.26 10.23
CA GLU A 151 3.53 -23.95 11.16
C GLU A 151 3.22 -22.67 11.93
N HIS A 152 3.69 -22.58 13.17
CA HIS A 152 3.63 -21.34 13.95
C HIS A 152 4.63 -20.32 13.40
N ILE A 153 4.20 -19.08 13.21
CA ILE A 153 5.08 -18.00 12.74
C ILE A 153 4.90 -16.75 13.59
N ALA A 154 6.01 -16.11 13.94
CA ALA A 154 6.02 -14.85 14.66
C ALA A 154 7.01 -13.88 14.01
N LEU A 155 6.52 -12.75 13.49
CA LEU A 155 7.33 -11.73 12.83
C LEU A 155 7.04 -10.36 13.41
N THR A 156 8.09 -9.56 13.62
CA THR A 156 7.97 -8.19 14.14
C THR A 156 8.09 -7.19 12.99
N PHE A 157 7.14 -6.26 12.90
CA PHE A 157 7.11 -5.22 11.87
C PHE A 157 7.05 -3.83 12.51
N SER A 158 7.45 -2.80 11.77
CA SER A 158 7.20 -1.42 12.18
C SER A 158 5.78 -1.00 11.81
N LEU A 159 5.04 -0.44 12.78
CA LEU A 159 3.67 0.03 12.57
C LEU A 159 3.57 1.23 11.63
N LYS A 160 4.68 1.93 11.36
CA LYS A 160 4.75 3.07 10.44
C LYS A 160 4.37 2.71 8.99
N TYR A 161 4.44 1.44 8.61
CA TYR A 161 4.25 0.98 7.23
C TYR A 161 3.06 0.03 7.04
N LEU A 162 2.27 -0.22 8.08
CA LEU A 162 1.14 -1.16 8.04
C LEU A 162 -0.18 -0.41 7.81
N PHE A 163 -0.42 0.04 6.58
CA PHE A 163 -1.72 0.55 6.16
C PHE A 163 -2.13 -0.14 4.86
N ARG A 164 -3.43 -0.45 4.70
CA ARG A 164 -3.96 -1.12 3.50
C ARG A 164 -5.08 -0.30 2.88
N TYR A 165 -5.06 -0.21 1.55
CA TYR A 165 -6.15 0.31 0.74
C TYR A 165 -6.74 -0.81 -0.12
N LYS A 166 -8.07 -0.82 -0.25
CA LYS A 166 -8.77 -1.71 -1.18
C LYS A 166 -8.87 -1.01 -2.53
N VAL A 167 -8.60 -1.75 -3.60
CA VAL A 167 -8.85 -1.32 -4.99
C VAL A 167 -9.78 -2.35 -5.60
N GLU A 168 -10.76 -1.91 -6.38
CA GLU A 168 -11.80 -2.78 -6.95
C GLU A 168 -11.28 -3.67 -8.07
N SER A 169 -10.29 -3.22 -8.84
CA SER A 169 -9.73 -3.96 -9.99
C SER A 169 -8.19 -3.87 -9.96
N GLY A 170 -7.55 -4.94 -9.51
CA GLY A 170 -6.12 -5.03 -9.25
C GLY A 170 -5.77 -5.20 -7.77
N PHE A 171 -4.59 -4.72 -7.34
CA PHE A 171 -4.12 -4.87 -5.97
C PHE A 171 -3.16 -3.77 -5.52
N VAL A 172 -3.10 -3.57 -4.20
CA VAL A 172 -2.00 -2.88 -3.52
C VAL A 172 -1.33 -3.89 -2.59
N ARG A 173 -0.04 -4.16 -2.80
CA ARG A 173 0.77 -5.08 -1.99
C ARG A 173 1.89 -4.32 -1.29
N PHE A 174 2.00 -4.55 0.01
CA PHE A 174 3.06 -4.02 0.85
C PHE A 174 4.01 -5.16 1.17
N TYR A 175 5.28 -5.00 0.82
CA TYR A 175 6.36 -5.91 1.19
C TYR A 175 7.15 -5.24 2.30
N LEU A 176 7.10 -5.83 3.50
CA LEU A 176 7.73 -5.27 4.69
C LEU A 176 8.87 -6.16 5.14
N ALA A 177 10.05 -5.57 5.35
CA ALA A 177 11.16 -6.28 5.98
C ALA A 177 10.83 -6.47 7.47
N PRO A 178 10.84 -7.71 8.00
CA PRO A 178 10.68 -7.93 9.42
C PRO A 178 11.88 -7.34 10.17
N LYS A 179 11.65 -6.79 11.36
CA LYS A 179 12.72 -6.48 12.30
C LYS A 179 13.22 -7.81 12.87
N ILE A 180 14.39 -8.24 12.41
CA ILE A 180 15.10 -9.37 13.02
C ILE A 180 15.56 -8.91 14.41
N ARG A 181 15.15 -9.60 15.47
CA ARG A 181 15.78 -9.40 16.78
C ARG A 181 17.14 -10.08 16.70
N GLU A 182 18.22 -9.34 16.94
CA GLU A 182 19.52 -9.98 17.19
C GLU A 182 19.34 -10.83 18.46
N GLU A 183 19.51 -12.14 18.32
CA GLU A 183 19.61 -13.03 19.48
C GLU A 183 20.93 -12.73 20.18
N GLU A 184 20.89 -12.33 21.45
CA GLU A 184 22.03 -12.40 22.38
C GLU A 184 22.19 -13.81 22.95
#